data_AF-A0A3R6X194-F1
#
_entry.id   AF-A0A3R6X194-F1
#
_cell.length_a   1.000
_cell.length_b   1.000
_cell.length_c   1.000
_cell.angle_alpha   90.00
_cell.angle_beta   90.00
_cell.angle_gamma   90.00
#
_symmetry.space_group_name_H-M   'P 1'
#
loop_
_entity.id
_entity.type
_entity.pdbx_description
1 polymer ?
#
loop_
_entity_poly.entity_id
_entity_poly.type
_entity_poly.pdbx_seq_one_letter_code
_entity_poly.pdbx_strand_id
1 'polypeptide(L)'
;MSKISVKIKRKKSAKPTRPMLVYLQIIYCRKVARIPLGIKLSDNEWDEQKECIRIPPGTPPEQVLHLYSMNTQIKERQQYIFYLIRFLKKNNTLSVANLLSACKENEDKMSLYSFMEQLSTQFAREGKKATSRHYRSTLNKLTLFSEGKDMRLDDIDETKMKQLETWLIEKGLAPNTVSFYLRITQSCWNKAVNTGLIPNAPSPFAQVNTRVEKTAKRAVEEKVMIQLAKLTDNELQSPTLKFARDMFLFSNYARACRILTSPTSKGKHKR
;
A
#
# COMPACT_ATOMS: atom_id res chain seq x y z
N MET A 1 -8.30 -37.34 23.29
CA MET A 1 -8.19 -35.99 22.69
C MET A 1 -7.98 -36.14 21.19
N SER A 2 -8.78 -35.47 20.36
CA SER A 2 -8.61 -35.52 18.90
C SER A 2 -7.23 -34.98 18.50
N LYS A 3 -6.41 -35.79 17.83
CA LYS A 3 -5.07 -35.40 17.34
C LYS A 3 -5.23 -34.46 16.15
N ILE A 4 -4.57 -33.31 16.21
CA ILE A 4 -4.44 -32.39 15.07
C ILE A 4 -3.15 -32.72 14.32
N SER A 5 -3.22 -32.79 12.99
CA SER A 5 -2.07 -32.97 12.12
C SER A 5 -1.94 -31.78 11.20
N VAL A 6 -0.74 -31.19 11.14
CA VAL A 6 -0.38 -30.12 10.19
C VAL A 6 0.78 -30.64 9.36
N LYS A 7 0.62 -30.65 8.04
CA LYS A 7 1.62 -31.14 7.07
C LYS A 7 1.81 -30.14 5.95
N ILE A 8 3.02 -30.06 5.41
CA ILE A 8 3.29 -29.23 4.22
C ILE A 8 3.23 -30.16 3.01
N LYS A 9 2.44 -29.81 2.01
CA LYS A 9 2.27 -30.63 0.81
C LYS A 9 2.35 -29.80 -0.45
N ARG A 10 2.82 -30.44 -1.52
CA ARG A 10 2.77 -29.89 -2.87
C ARG A 10 1.67 -30.58 -3.66
N LYS A 11 0.98 -29.83 -4.53
CA LYS A 11 0.02 -30.44 -5.47
C LYS A 11 0.80 -31.25 -6.51
N LYS A 12 0.36 -32.47 -6.82
CA LYS A 12 0.96 -33.28 -7.89
C LYS A 12 0.52 -32.76 -9.26
N SER A 13 1.45 -32.59 -10.18
CA SER A 13 1.16 -32.24 -11.58
C SER A 13 0.94 -33.51 -12.39
N ALA A 14 0.04 -33.46 -13.38
CA ALA A 14 -0.04 -34.50 -14.41
C ALA A 14 1.11 -34.39 -15.44
N LYS A 15 1.79 -33.24 -15.51
CA LYS A 15 2.98 -32.99 -16.33
C LYS A 15 4.18 -32.70 -15.42
N PRO A 16 5.24 -33.53 -15.39
CA PRO A 16 6.31 -33.48 -14.38
C PRO A 16 7.12 -32.17 -14.33
N THR A 17 7.04 -31.33 -15.35
CA THR A 17 7.85 -30.11 -15.47
C THR A 17 7.19 -28.83 -14.99
N ARG A 18 5.90 -28.83 -14.63
CA ARG A 18 5.19 -27.60 -14.22
C ARG A 18 5.37 -27.32 -12.73
N PRO A 19 5.82 -26.12 -12.31
CA PRO A 19 5.83 -25.74 -10.90
C PRO A 19 4.42 -25.79 -10.30
N MET A 20 4.30 -26.41 -9.13
CA MET A 20 3.01 -26.66 -8.47
C MET A 20 2.92 -25.97 -7.12
N LEU A 21 1.70 -25.59 -6.76
CA LEU A 21 1.41 -24.88 -5.52
C LEU A 21 1.69 -25.75 -4.29
N VAL A 22 2.37 -25.14 -3.32
CA VAL A 22 2.54 -25.66 -1.96
C VAL A 22 1.37 -25.19 -1.09
N TYR A 23 0.89 -26.06 -0.21
CA TYR A 23 -0.20 -25.80 0.72
C TYR A 23 0.04 -26.47 2.07
N LEU A 24 -0.49 -25.87 3.13
CA LEU A 24 -0.59 -26.51 4.45
C LEU A 24 -1.85 -27.36 4.50
N GLN A 25 -1.69 -28.65 4.79
CA GLN A 25 -2.79 -29.56 5.07
C GLN A 25 -2.99 -29.68 6.58
N ILE A 26 -4.19 -29.32 7.04
CA ILE A 26 -4.60 -29.45 8.44
C ILE A 26 -5.71 -30.50 8.52
N ILE A 27 -5.55 -31.48 9.41
CA ILE A 27 -6.53 -32.53 9.65
C ILE A 27 -6.90 -32.50 11.14
N TYR A 28 -8.20 -32.30 11.42
CA TYR A 28 -8.74 -32.31 12.77
C TYR A 28 -10.18 -32.85 12.75
N CYS A 29 -10.49 -33.81 13.64
CA CYS A 29 -11.80 -34.45 13.73
C CYS A 29 -12.38 -34.91 12.38
N ARG A 30 -11.55 -35.60 11.57
CA ARG A 30 -11.85 -36.07 10.19
C ARG A 30 -12.20 -34.96 9.17
N LYS A 31 -12.11 -33.69 9.56
CA LYS A 31 -12.22 -32.55 8.65
C LYS A 31 -10.83 -32.16 8.15
N VAL A 32 -10.73 -31.88 6.86
CA VAL A 32 -9.47 -31.51 6.19
C VAL A 32 -9.58 -30.08 5.70
N ALA A 33 -8.63 -29.24 6.07
CA ALA A 33 -8.40 -27.92 5.49
C ALA A 33 -7.11 -27.92 4.68
N ARG A 34 -7.10 -27.15 3.60
CA ARG A 34 -5.93 -26.90 2.76
C ARG A 34 -5.77 -25.39 2.62
N ILE A 35 -4.66 -24.85 3.11
CA ILE A 35 -4.36 -23.41 3.04
C ILE A 35 -3.23 -23.25 2.01
N PRO A 36 -3.50 -22.65 0.82
CA PRO A 36 -2.46 -22.41 -0.17
C PRO A 36 -1.43 -21.40 0.37
N LEU A 37 -0.16 -21.60 0.02
CA LEU A 37 0.95 -20.71 0.44
C LEU A 37 1.38 -19.72 -0.65
N GLY A 38 0.77 -19.75 -1.84
CA GLY A 38 1.16 -18.91 -2.98
C GLY A 38 2.48 -19.31 -3.65
N ILE A 39 3.29 -20.14 -2.99
CA ILE A 39 4.59 -20.64 -3.47
C ILE A 39 4.39 -21.77 -4.48
N LYS A 40 5.12 -21.71 -5.60
CA LYS A 40 5.15 -22.76 -6.64
C LYS A 40 6.55 -23.37 -6.70
N LEU A 41 6.64 -24.69 -6.61
CA LEU A 41 7.90 -25.42 -6.67
C LEU A 41 7.84 -26.52 -7.74
N SER A 42 8.95 -26.69 -8.45
CA SER A 42 9.15 -27.84 -9.32
C SER A 42 9.38 -29.13 -8.53
N ASP A 43 9.41 -30.27 -9.23
CA ASP A 43 9.66 -31.57 -8.63
C ASP A 43 11.08 -31.66 -8.03
N ASN A 44 12.06 -30.98 -8.63
CA ASN A 44 13.46 -30.99 -8.19
C ASN A 44 13.71 -30.13 -6.94
N GLU A 45 12.85 -29.13 -6.72
CA GLU A 45 12.93 -28.17 -5.61
C GLU A 45 12.13 -28.61 -4.37
N TRP A 46 11.51 -29.78 -4.40
CA TRP A 46 10.64 -30.27 -3.33
C TRP A 46 11.06 -31.66 -2.83
N ASP A 47 11.24 -31.80 -1.53
CA ASP A 47 11.47 -33.09 -0.86
C ASP A 47 10.16 -33.58 -0.23
N GLU A 48 9.52 -34.58 -0.84
CA GLU A 48 8.26 -35.15 -0.36
C GLU A 48 8.40 -35.89 0.98
N GLN A 49 9.58 -36.43 1.28
CA GLN A 49 9.81 -37.17 2.53
C GLN A 49 10.00 -36.21 3.71
N LYS A 50 10.75 -35.12 3.49
CA LYS A 50 11.02 -34.10 4.50
C LYS A 50 9.98 -33.00 4.56
N GLU A 51 9.03 -32.98 3.62
CA GLU A 51 8.00 -31.94 3.47
C GLU A 51 8.62 -30.53 3.41
N CYS A 52 9.75 -30.37 2.71
CA CYS A 52 10.50 -29.11 2.67
C CYS A 52 11.08 -28.79 1.28
N ILE A 53 11.55 -27.54 1.12
CA ILE A 53 12.25 -27.11 -0.09
C ILE A 53 13.62 -27.79 -0.16
N ARG A 54 13.96 -28.33 -1.33
CA ARG A 54 15.27 -28.87 -1.68
C ARG A 54 15.99 -27.89 -2.61
N ILE A 55 17.28 -27.70 -2.40
CA ILE A 55 18.12 -26.89 -3.29
C ILE A 55 18.89 -27.86 -4.21
N PRO A 56 18.63 -27.87 -5.52
CA PRO A 56 19.37 -28.71 -6.45
C PRO A 56 20.87 -28.37 -6.50
N PRO A 57 21.76 -29.36 -6.71
CA PRO A 57 23.17 -29.08 -7.00
C PRO A 57 23.32 -28.20 -8.24
N GLY A 58 24.24 -27.22 -8.20
CA GLY A 58 24.48 -26.30 -9.33
C GLY A 58 23.50 -25.14 -9.45
N THR A 59 22.62 -24.93 -8.46
CA THR A 59 21.68 -23.79 -8.44
C THR A 59 22.44 -22.46 -8.32
N PRO A 60 22.18 -21.45 -9.18
CA PRO A 60 22.82 -20.14 -9.09
C PRO A 60 22.57 -19.45 -7.74
N PRO A 61 23.50 -18.62 -7.22
CA PRO A 61 23.37 -17.97 -5.91
C PRO A 61 22.05 -17.19 -5.72
N GLU A 62 21.58 -16.47 -6.74
CA GLU A 62 20.33 -15.71 -6.68
C GLU A 62 19.12 -16.62 -6.47
N GLN A 63 19.06 -17.76 -7.17
CA GLN A 63 18.00 -18.74 -7.01
C GLN A 63 18.10 -19.47 -5.67
N VAL A 64 19.31 -19.69 -5.14
CA VAL A 64 19.51 -20.22 -3.78
C VAL A 64 18.89 -19.28 -2.75
N LEU A 65 19.18 -17.97 -2.82
CA LEU A 65 18.60 -16.98 -1.91
C LEU A 65 17.07 -16.94 -2.00
N HIS A 66 16.53 -17.05 -3.21
CA HIS A 66 15.09 -17.11 -3.43
C HIS A 66 14.43 -18.36 -2.81
N LEU A 67 15.03 -19.54 -3.00
CA LEU A 67 14.52 -20.78 -2.39
C LEU A 67 14.63 -20.75 -0.86
N TYR A 68 15.68 -20.13 -0.31
CA TYR A 68 15.79 -19.90 1.12
C TYR A 68 14.70 -18.98 1.66
N SER A 69 14.41 -17.86 0.99
CA SER A 69 13.36 -16.93 1.43
C SER A 69 11.98 -17.59 1.40
N MET A 70 11.68 -18.39 0.36
CA MET A 70 10.46 -19.20 0.31
C MET A 70 10.37 -20.19 1.48
N ASN A 71 11.47 -20.86 1.82
CA ASN A 71 11.48 -21.82 2.93
C ASN A 71 11.23 -21.13 4.28
N THR A 72 11.79 -19.93 4.47
CA THR A 72 11.51 -19.09 5.64
C THR A 72 10.03 -18.73 5.73
N GLN A 73 9.42 -18.26 4.63
CA GLN A 73 7.98 -17.94 4.58
C GLN A 73 7.10 -19.15 4.93
N ILE A 74 7.44 -20.35 4.43
CA ILE A 74 6.72 -21.59 4.76
C ILE A 74 6.79 -21.86 6.27
N LYS A 75 7.98 -21.75 6.87
CA LYS A 75 8.20 -22.01 8.30
C LYS A 75 7.45 -21.00 9.17
N GLU A 76 7.52 -19.72 8.85
CA GLU A 76 6.80 -18.66 9.58
C GLU A 76 5.29 -18.90 9.52
N ARG A 77 4.76 -19.24 8.33
CA ARG A 77 3.34 -19.55 8.17
C ARG A 77 2.95 -20.79 8.97
N GLN A 78 3.77 -21.82 8.99
CA GLN A 78 3.53 -23.03 9.78
C GLN A 78 3.52 -22.74 11.29
N GLN A 79 4.49 -21.96 11.77
CA GLN A 79 4.56 -21.52 13.17
C GLN A 79 3.32 -20.71 13.57
N TYR A 80 2.86 -19.81 12.70
CA TYR A 80 1.63 -19.05 12.91
C TYR A 80 0.39 -19.95 13.03
N ILE A 81 0.28 -20.98 12.18
CA ILE A 81 -0.80 -21.98 12.30
C ILE A 81 -0.73 -22.72 13.64
N PHE A 82 0.46 -23.13 14.08
CA PHE A 82 0.61 -23.77 15.39
C PHE A 82 0.24 -22.83 16.55
N TYR A 83 0.59 -21.55 16.45
CA TYR A 83 0.15 -20.53 17.40
C TYR A 83 -1.38 -20.43 17.44
N LEU A 84 -2.05 -20.33 16.28
CA LEU A 84 -3.52 -20.27 16.21
C LEU A 84 -4.18 -21.52 16.79
N ILE A 85 -3.64 -22.70 16.49
CA ILE A 85 -4.13 -23.97 17.07
C ILE A 85 -4.03 -23.91 18.60
N ARG A 86 -2.89 -23.46 19.15
CA ARG A 86 -2.69 -23.35 20.59
C ARG A 86 -3.66 -22.34 21.22
N PHE A 87 -3.85 -21.19 20.57
CA PHE A 87 -4.77 -20.14 20.99
C PHE A 87 -6.22 -20.62 21.02
N LEU A 88 -6.71 -21.20 19.92
CA LEU A 88 -8.09 -21.73 19.83
C LEU A 88 -8.31 -22.90 20.79
N LYS A 89 -7.29 -23.74 21.02
CA LYS A 89 -7.36 -24.83 22.01
C LYS A 89 -7.47 -24.27 23.43
N LYS A 90 -6.73 -23.22 23.78
CA LYS A 90 -6.82 -22.55 25.09
C LYS A 90 -8.22 -21.96 25.33
N ASN A 91 -8.88 -21.48 24.28
CA ASN A 91 -10.21 -20.88 24.35
C ASN A 91 -11.35 -21.90 24.14
N ASN A 92 -11.06 -23.20 24.04
CA ASN A 92 -12.05 -24.26 23.76
C ASN A 92 -12.87 -24.06 22.47
N THR A 93 -12.36 -23.30 21.50
CA THR A 93 -13.04 -23.01 20.23
C THR A 93 -12.34 -23.67 19.03
N LEU A 94 -11.46 -24.65 19.27
CA LEU A 94 -10.71 -25.31 18.20
C LEU A 94 -11.64 -26.05 17.24
N SER A 95 -11.76 -25.53 16.03
CA SER A 95 -12.41 -26.18 14.90
C SER A 95 -11.68 -25.80 13.62
N VAL A 96 -11.84 -26.62 12.57
CA VAL A 96 -11.28 -26.29 11.24
C VAL A 96 -11.87 -24.99 10.71
N ALA A 97 -13.16 -24.73 10.96
CA ALA A 97 -13.82 -23.50 10.54
C ALA A 97 -13.23 -22.26 11.23
N ASN A 98 -13.06 -22.30 12.55
CA ASN A 98 -12.51 -21.18 13.32
C ASN A 98 -11.03 -20.93 13.01
N LEU A 99 -10.29 -21.99 12.67
CA LEU A 99 -8.91 -21.84 12.21
C LEU A 99 -8.87 -21.13 10.85
N LEU A 100 -9.72 -21.54 9.91
CA LEU A 100 -9.80 -20.90 8.59
C LEU A 100 -10.28 -19.45 8.69
N SER A 101 -11.25 -19.15 9.55
CA SER A 101 -11.70 -17.77 9.78
C SER A 101 -10.57 -16.91 10.36
N ALA A 102 -9.85 -17.39 11.37
CA ALA A 102 -8.70 -16.68 11.94
C ALA A 102 -7.58 -16.45 10.92
N CYS A 103 -7.32 -17.42 10.03
CA CYS A 103 -6.36 -17.25 8.95
C CYS A 103 -6.80 -16.16 7.96
N LYS A 104 -8.08 -16.16 7.59
CA LYS A 104 -8.66 -15.16 6.69
C LYS A 104 -8.64 -13.77 7.31
N GLU A 105 -9.04 -13.63 8.58
CA GLU A 105 -8.97 -12.37 9.31
C GLU A 105 -7.54 -11.82 9.34
N ASN A 106 -6.54 -12.68 9.51
CA ASN A 106 -5.15 -12.26 9.46
C ASN A 106 -4.72 -11.86 8.05
N GLU A 107 -5.20 -12.53 7.02
CA GLU A 107 -4.94 -12.16 5.62
C GLU A 107 -5.56 -10.79 5.30
N ASP A 108 -6.80 -10.57 5.75
CA ASP A 108 -7.52 -9.30 5.62
C ASP A 108 -6.86 -8.16 6.43
N LYS A 109 -6.22 -8.48 7.57
CA LYS A 109 -5.42 -7.51 8.33
C LYS A 109 -4.10 -7.16 7.64
N MET A 110 -3.46 -8.13 7.00
CA MET A 110 -2.18 -7.94 6.30
C MET A 110 -2.35 -7.34 4.90
N SER A 111 -3.59 -7.23 4.41
CA SER A 111 -3.94 -6.54 3.18
C SER A 111 -3.54 -5.06 3.23
N LEU A 112 -2.74 -4.61 2.26
CA LEU A 112 -2.42 -3.20 2.09
C LEU A 112 -3.68 -2.39 1.79
N TYR A 113 -4.58 -2.92 0.95
CA TYR A 113 -5.79 -2.19 0.55
C TYR A 113 -6.74 -1.96 1.71
N SER A 114 -7.04 -3.03 2.45
CA SER A 114 -7.87 -2.98 3.66
C SER A 114 -7.28 -1.99 4.66
N PHE A 115 -5.96 -2.06 4.89
CA PHE A 115 -5.29 -1.16 5.83
C PHE A 115 -5.33 0.31 5.37
N MET A 116 -5.12 0.58 4.08
CA MET A 116 -5.22 1.94 3.53
C MET A 116 -6.63 2.51 3.60
N GLU A 117 -7.67 1.71 3.35
CA GLU A 117 -9.07 2.14 3.46
C GLU A 117 -9.46 2.41 4.92
N GLN A 118 -8.99 1.57 5.85
CA GLN A 118 -9.15 1.79 7.30
C GLN A 118 -8.51 3.12 7.73
N LEU A 119 -7.26 3.36 7.32
CA LEU A 119 -6.56 4.63 7.61
C LEU A 119 -7.28 5.82 6.98
N SER A 120 -7.76 5.70 5.74
CA SER A 120 -8.52 6.77 5.08
C SER A 120 -9.81 7.10 5.83
N THR A 121 -10.54 6.07 6.27
CA THR A 121 -11.77 6.23 7.04
C THR A 121 -11.51 6.84 8.41
N GLN A 122 -10.43 6.43 9.08
CA GLN A 122 -9.98 7.03 10.33
C GLN A 122 -9.68 8.53 10.15
N PHE A 123 -8.87 8.90 9.15
CA PHE A 123 -8.56 10.31 8.89
C PHE A 123 -9.80 11.14 8.55
N ALA A 124 -10.79 10.57 7.86
CA ALA A 124 -12.04 11.25 7.60
C ALA A 124 -12.82 11.55 8.90
N ARG A 125 -12.88 10.58 9.83
CA ARG A 125 -13.51 10.72 11.15
C ARG A 125 -12.80 11.76 12.02
N GLU A 126 -11.47 11.82 11.93
CA GLU A 126 -10.64 12.84 12.61
C GLU A 126 -10.73 14.25 11.98
N GLY A 127 -11.57 14.45 10.95
CA GLY A 127 -11.69 15.73 10.25
C GLY A 127 -10.55 16.03 9.26
N LYS A 128 -9.56 15.14 9.10
CA LYS A 128 -8.44 15.24 8.16
C LYS A 128 -8.85 14.82 6.74
N LYS A 129 -9.86 15.51 6.19
CA LYS A 129 -10.49 15.18 4.89
C LYS A 129 -9.50 15.15 3.72
N ALA A 130 -8.50 16.05 3.70
CA ALA A 130 -7.48 16.07 2.65
C ALA A 130 -6.59 14.81 2.69
N THR A 131 -6.10 14.44 3.87
CA THR A 131 -5.30 13.23 4.08
C THR A 131 -6.09 11.97 3.72
N SER A 132 -7.36 11.89 4.11
CA SER A 132 -8.25 10.78 3.70
C SER A 132 -8.33 10.65 2.17
N ARG A 133 -8.51 11.76 1.45
CA ARG A 133 -8.51 11.77 -0.03
C ARG A 133 -7.16 11.36 -0.61
N HIS A 134 -6.05 11.79 -0.01
CA HIS A 134 -4.71 11.39 -0.44
C HIS A 134 -4.54 9.87 -0.37
N TYR A 135 -4.91 9.24 0.75
CA TYR A 135 -4.85 7.79 0.91
C TYR A 135 -5.72 7.06 -0.12
N ARG A 136 -6.96 7.50 -0.36
CA ARG A 136 -7.83 6.91 -1.39
C ARG A 136 -7.27 7.06 -2.79
N SER A 137 -6.76 8.23 -3.13
CA SER A 137 -6.15 8.49 -4.44
C SER A 137 -4.94 7.59 -4.67
N THR A 138 -4.10 7.40 -3.65
CA THR A 138 -2.96 6.49 -3.73
C THR A 138 -3.40 5.03 -3.84
N LEU A 139 -4.40 4.61 -3.05
CA LEU A 139 -4.96 3.27 -3.13
C LEU A 139 -5.43 2.94 -4.55
N ASN A 140 -6.18 3.84 -5.19
CA ASN A 140 -6.62 3.65 -6.57
C ASN A 140 -5.45 3.44 -7.55
N LYS A 141 -4.33 4.16 -7.37
CA LYS A 141 -3.14 3.97 -8.20
C LYS A 141 -2.46 2.63 -7.93
N LEU A 142 -2.38 2.20 -6.68
CA LEU A 142 -1.83 0.90 -6.30
C LEU A 142 -2.68 -0.25 -6.85
N THR A 143 -4.02 -0.12 -6.84
CA THR A 143 -4.94 -1.08 -7.46
C THR A 143 -4.70 -1.22 -8.96
N LEU A 144 -4.46 -0.11 -9.66
CA LEU A 144 -4.13 -0.15 -11.08
C LEU A 144 -2.75 -0.75 -11.34
N PHE A 145 -1.76 -0.45 -10.49
CA PHE A 145 -0.40 -0.97 -10.61
C PHE A 145 -0.37 -2.50 -10.49
N SER A 146 -1.09 -3.08 -9.54
CA SER A 146 -1.09 -4.54 -9.32
C SER A 146 -2.27 -5.26 -10.00
N GLU A 147 -2.91 -4.62 -11.00
CA GLU A 147 -3.99 -5.22 -11.80
C GLU A 147 -5.16 -5.74 -10.94
N GLY A 148 -5.48 -5.03 -9.87
CA GLY A 148 -6.53 -5.41 -8.91
C GLY A 148 -6.16 -6.52 -7.95
N LYS A 149 -4.92 -7.07 -8.01
CA LYS A 149 -4.43 -8.03 -7.03
C LYS A 149 -3.90 -7.28 -5.82
N ASP A 150 -4.53 -7.52 -4.68
CA ASP A 150 -4.11 -6.92 -3.42
C ASP A 150 -2.67 -7.34 -3.06
N MET A 151 -1.97 -6.44 -2.38
CA MET A 151 -0.60 -6.65 -1.93
C MET A 151 -0.61 -6.82 -0.42
N ARG A 152 0.20 -7.75 0.08
CA ARG A 152 0.39 -7.89 1.52
C ARG A 152 1.39 -6.84 2.01
N LEU A 153 1.20 -6.36 3.23
CA LEU A 153 2.06 -5.35 3.87
C LEU A 153 3.49 -5.87 4.13
N ASP A 154 3.63 -7.15 4.45
CA ASP A 154 4.91 -7.84 4.67
C ASP A 154 5.65 -8.16 3.37
N ASP A 155 4.94 -8.18 2.24
CA ASP A 155 5.54 -8.43 0.93
C ASP A 155 6.08 -7.15 0.26
N ILE A 156 6.03 -5.98 0.91
CA ILE A 156 6.54 -4.72 0.37
C ILE A 156 8.05 -4.67 0.54
N ASP A 157 8.77 -4.68 -0.59
CA ASP A 157 10.24 -4.62 -0.64
C ASP A 157 10.74 -3.49 -1.58
N GLU A 158 12.06 -3.27 -1.59
CA GLU A 158 12.69 -2.24 -2.43
C GLU A 158 12.41 -2.44 -3.92
N THR A 159 12.40 -3.69 -4.38
CA THR A 159 12.13 -4.06 -5.77
C THR A 159 10.75 -3.62 -6.21
N LYS A 160 9.71 -3.91 -5.41
CA LYS A 160 8.33 -3.51 -5.72
C LYS A 160 8.15 -2.00 -5.66
N MET A 161 8.80 -1.31 -4.74
CA MET A 161 8.73 0.14 -4.68
C MET A 161 9.37 0.79 -5.91
N LYS A 162 10.48 0.24 -6.39
CA LYS A 162 11.13 0.68 -7.63
C LYS A 162 10.28 0.40 -8.86
N GLN A 163 9.64 -0.77 -8.93
CA GLN A 163 8.68 -1.09 -10.00
C GLN A 163 7.48 -0.14 -10.00
N LEU A 164 6.97 0.21 -8.82
CA LEU A 164 5.89 1.18 -8.66
C LEU A 164 6.33 2.57 -9.15
N GLU A 165 7.52 3.03 -8.78
CA GLU A 165 8.09 4.29 -9.24
C GLU A 165 8.19 4.35 -10.76
N THR A 166 8.82 3.36 -11.38
CA THR A 166 8.96 3.25 -12.84
C THR A 166 7.59 3.26 -13.52
N TRP A 167 6.65 2.46 -13.03
CA TRP A 167 5.30 2.41 -13.59
C TRP A 167 4.56 3.76 -13.50
N LEU A 168 4.72 4.49 -12.39
CA LEU A 168 4.13 5.83 -12.25
C LEU A 168 4.72 6.83 -13.24
N ILE A 169 6.03 6.74 -13.50
CA ILE A 169 6.74 7.58 -14.49
C ILE A 169 6.29 7.23 -15.91
N GLU A 170 6.19 5.94 -16.25
CA GLU A 170 5.72 5.46 -17.56
C GLU A 170 4.27 5.88 -17.85
N LYS A 171 3.44 6.07 -16.81
CA LYS A 171 2.10 6.65 -16.92
C LYS A 171 2.10 8.18 -17.14
N GLY A 172 3.26 8.79 -17.31
CA GLY A 172 3.42 10.22 -17.62
C GLY A 172 3.14 11.14 -16.42
N LEU A 173 3.23 10.64 -15.19
CA LEU A 173 3.03 11.46 -14.01
C LEU A 173 4.24 12.36 -13.73
N ALA A 174 3.98 13.60 -13.35
CA ALA A 174 5.05 14.53 -12.97
C ALA A 174 5.82 14.04 -11.73
N PRO A 175 7.13 14.31 -11.60
CA PRO A 175 7.97 13.80 -10.50
C PRO A 175 7.38 14.04 -9.11
N ASN A 176 6.88 15.24 -8.83
CA ASN A 176 6.24 15.56 -7.55
C ASN A 176 4.97 14.74 -7.25
N THR A 177 4.26 14.31 -8.28
CA THR A 177 3.08 13.43 -8.16
C THR A 177 3.52 12.00 -7.87
N VAL A 178 4.60 11.52 -8.51
CA VAL A 178 5.22 10.23 -8.21
C VAL A 178 5.68 10.20 -6.75
N SER A 179 6.49 11.19 -6.32
CA SER A 179 6.95 11.33 -4.93
C SER A 179 5.78 11.46 -3.94
N PHE A 180 4.66 12.06 -4.35
CA PHE A 180 3.45 12.11 -3.53
C PHE A 180 2.88 10.71 -3.29
N TYR A 181 2.67 9.90 -4.32
CA TYR A 181 2.14 8.55 -4.16
C TYR A 181 3.08 7.68 -3.32
N LEU A 182 4.38 7.71 -3.60
CA LEU A 182 5.39 6.96 -2.85
C LEU A 182 5.40 7.34 -1.35
N ARG A 183 5.31 8.63 -1.01
CA ARG A 183 5.23 9.06 0.40
C ARG A 183 3.98 8.58 1.13
N ILE A 184 2.83 8.54 0.45
CA ILE A 184 1.61 8.02 1.07
C ILE A 184 1.74 6.52 1.31
N THR A 185 2.29 5.76 0.36
CA THR A 185 2.59 4.32 0.53
C THR A 185 3.58 4.09 1.66
N GLN A 186 4.65 4.90 1.74
CA GLN A 186 5.62 4.84 2.83
C GLN A 186 5.00 5.16 4.19
N SER A 187 4.13 6.17 4.26
CA SER A 187 3.42 6.52 5.49
C SER A 187 2.49 5.39 5.94
N CYS A 188 1.86 4.69 5.00
CA CYS A 188 1.05 3.51 5.28
C CYS A 188 1.92 2.36 5.85
N TRP A 189 3.03 2.03 5.18
CA TRP A 189 3.95 0.97 5.64
C TRP A 189 4.54 1.28 7.02
N ASN A 190 5.01 2.51 7.25
CA ASN A 190 5.52 2.96 8.54
C ASN A 190 4.45 2.84 9.65
N LYS A 191 3.19 3.17 9.34
CA LYS A 191 2.08 2.98 10.28
C LYS A 191 1.88 1.50 10.62
N ALA A 192 1.94 0.61 9.63
CA ALA A 192 1.83 -0.82 9.86
C ALA A 192 2.92 -1.34 10.81
N VAL A 193 4.19 -0.92 10.60
CA VAL A 193 5.31 -1.22 11.51
C VAL A 193 5.03 -0.68 12.92
N ASN A 194 4.64 0.59 13.04
CA ASN A 194 4.40 1.24 14.34
C ASN A 194 3.23 0.61 15.11
N THR A 195 2.22 0.08 14.41
CA THR A 195 1.11 -0.66 15.02
C THR A 195 1.44 -2.12 15.35
N GLY A 196 2.65 -2.59 15.03
CA GLY A 196 3.08 -3.98 15.24
C GLY A 196 2.42 -4.98 14.30
N LEU A 197 1.82 -4.52 13.20
CA LEU A 197 1.16 -5.38 12.22
C LEU A 197 2.18 -6.12 11.34
N ILE A 198 3.30 -5.46 11.05
CA ILE A 198 4.48 -6.06 10.40
C ILE A 198 5.71 -5.88 11.28
N PRO A 199 6.71 -6.78 11.21
CA PRO A 199 7.96 -6.64 11.95
C PRO A 199 8.69 -5.33 11.61
N ASN A 200 9.49 -4.84 12.56
CA ASN A 200 10.39 -3.73 12.29
C ASN A 200 11.52 -4.19 11.36
N ALA A 201 11.62 -3.58 10.18
CA ALA A 201 12.57 -3.92 9.14
C ALA A 201 13.15 -2.63 8.50
N PRO A 202 14.27 -2.71 7.76
CA PRO A 202 14.73 -1.59 6.94
C PRO A 202 13.63 -1.10 6.00
N SER A 203 13.48 0.22 5.87
CA SER A 203 12.43 0.82 5.04
C SER A 203 12.63 0.48 3.55
N PRO A 204 11.64 -0.11 2.86
CA PRO A 204 11.75 -0.50 1.45
C PRO A 204 11.73 0.70 0.48
N PHE A 205 11.66 1.92 1.00
CA PHE A 205 11.60 3.16 0.24
C PHE A 205 12.97 3.85 0.09
N ALA A 206 14.06 3.21 0.49
CA ALA A 206 15.40 3.82 0.47
C ALA A 206 15.87 4.18 -0.95
N GLN A 207 15.50 3.36 -1.94
CA GLN A 207 15.95 3.52 -3.34
C GLN A 207 15.02 4.36 -4.22
N VAL A 208 13.86 4.79 -3.73
CA VAL A 208 12.86 5.52 -4.54
C VAL A 208 12.82 7.00 -4.16
N ASN A 209 12.53 7.86 -5.14
CA ASN A 209 12.50 9.30 -4.89
C ASN A 209 11.22 9.70 -4.14
N THR A 210 11.36 9.89 -2.83
CA THR A 210 10.31 10.44 -1.97
C THR A 210 10.47 11.95 -1.74
N ARG A 211 11.48 12.59 -2.34
CA ARG A 211 11.76 14.01 -2.14
C ARG A 211 10.78 14.88 -2.90
N VAL A 212 10.49 16.04 -2.33
CA VAL A 212 9.72 17.09 -3.00
C VAL A 212 10.70 17.93 -3.80
N GLU A 213 10.57 17.93 -5.11
CA GLU A 213 11.33 18.84 -5.96
C GLU A 213 10.71 20.24 -5.91
N LYS A 214 11.58 21.26 -5.92
CA LYS A 214 11.14 22.65 -5.97
C LYS A 214 10.30 22.85 -7.22
N THR A 215 9.01 23.06 -7.03
CA THR A 215 8.13 23.50 -8.10
C THR A 215 8.62 24.86 -8.60
N ALA A 216 8.60 25.08 -9.91
CA ALA A 216 8.92 26.38 -10.50
C ALA A 216 8.15 27.49 -9.77
N LYS A 217 8.83 28.61 -9.51
CA LYS A 217 8.26 29.77 -8.84
C LYS A 217 7.08 30.27 -9.67
N ARG A 218 5.85 30.09 -9.18
CA ARG A 218 4.62 30.65 -9.79
C ARG A 218 4.40 32.13 -9.42
N ALA A 219 5.40 32.77 -8.83
CA ALA A 219 5.29 34.18 -8.51
C ALA A 219 5.34 34.95 -9.82
N VAL A 220 4.35 35.80 -10.00
CA VAL A 220 4.27 36.74 -11.11
C VAL A 220 5.40 37.77 -10.94
N GLU A 221 6.07 38.12 -12.03
CA GLU A 221 7.12 39.15 -12.02
C GLU A 221 6.53 40.51 -11.62
N GLU A 222 7.33 41.34 -10.95
CA GLU A 222 6.90 42.68 -10.51
C GLU A 222 6.39 43.54 -11.68
N LYS A 223 6.98 43.39 -12.87
CA LYS A 223 6.51 44.07 -14.09
C LYS A 223 5.06 43.75 -14.43
N VAL A 224 4.67 42.47 -14.30
CA VAL A 224 3.30 42.03 -14.58
C VAL A 224 2.36 42.52 -13.47
N MET A 225 2.81 42.58 -12.21
CA MET A 225 2.05 43.21 -11.11
C MET A 225 1.77 44.69 -11.40
N ILE A 226 2.77 45.44 -11.87
CA ILE A 226 2.64 46.86 -12.22
C ILE A 226 1.71 47.03 -13.42
N GLN A 227 1.79 46.15 -14.43
CA GLN A 227 0.87 46.16 -15.57
C GLN A 227 -0.56 45.92 -15.12
N LEU A 228 -0.80 44.91 -14.27
CA LEU A 228 -2.14 44.62 -13.75
C LEU A 228 -2.72 45.76 -12.91
N ALA A 229 -1.88 46.45 -12.13
CA ALA A 229 -2.30 47.61 -11.35
C ALA A 229 -2.64 48.84 -12.20
N LYS A 230 -2.07 48.95 -13.41
CA LYS A 230 -2.32 50.05 -14.35
C LYS A 230 -3.56 49.84 -15.22
N LEU A 231 -4.09 48.62 -15.31
CA LEU A 231 -5.30 48.34 -16.08
C LEU A 231 -6.49 49.10 -15.47
N THR A 232 -7.10 49.94 -16.29
CA THR A 232 -8.29 50.71 -15.97
C THR A 232 -9.55 49.88 -16.15
N ASP A 233 -10.63 50.28 -15.49
CA ASP A 233 -11.93 49.62 -15.57
C ASP A 233 -12.56 49.68 -16.97
N ASN A 234 -12.08 50.59 -17.82
CA ASN A 234 -12.51 50.68 -19.22
C ASN A 234 -11.79 49.65 -20.11
N GLU A 235 -10.60 49.19 -19.72
CA GLU A 235 -9.86 48.14 -20.42
C GLU A 235 -10.40 46.74 -20.06
N LEU A 236 -11.01 46.59 -18.88
CA LEU A 236 -11.61 45.34 -18.40
C LEU A 236 -13.12 45.31 -18.66
N GLN A 237 -13.51 44.74 -19.80
CA GLN A 237 -14.91 44.73 -20.28
C GLN A 237 -15.88 43.88 -19.43
N SER A 238 -15.38 43.04 -18.51
CA SER A 238 -16.22 42.15 -17.69
C SER A 238 -16.10 42.48 -16.20
N PRO A 239 -17.22 42.58 -15.46
CA PRO A 239 -17.22 42.70 -14.00
C PRO A 239 -16.43 41.59 -13.29
N THR A 240 -16.41 40.37 -13.84
CA THR A 240 -15.64 39.24 -13.29
C THR A 240 -14.14 39.47 -13.43
N LEU A 241 -13.68 40.09 -14.52
CA LEU A 241 -12.27 40.40 -14.73
C LEU A 241 -11.81 41.54 -13.82
N LYS A 242 -12.64 42.57 -13.63
CA LYS A 242 -12.39 43.64 -12.64
C LYS A 242 -12.22 43.06 -11.24
N PHE A 243 -13.19 42.24 -10.82
CA PHE A 243 -13.15 41.56 -9.53
C PHE A 243 -11.93 40.64 -9.38
N ALA A 244 -11.55 39.90 -10.43
CA ALA A 244 -10.37 39.04 -10.41
C ALA A 244 -9.07 39.85 -10.28
N ARG A 245 -8.92 40.98 -11.00
CA ARG A 245 -7.80 41.91 -10.85
C ARG A 245 -7.72 42.41 -9.41
N ASP A 246 -8.82 42.92 -8.87
CA ASP A 246 -8.86 43.54 -7.55
C ASP A 246 -8.54 42.53 -6.45
N MET A 247 -9.13 41.33 -6.52
CA MET A 247 -8.82 40.24 -5.58
C MET A 247 -7.36 39.77 -5.69
N PHE A 248 -6.82 39.72 -6.90
CA PHE A 248 -5.42 39.32 -7.12
C PHE A 248 -4.44 40.35 -6.54
N LEU A 249 -4.65 41.64 -6.83
CA LEU A 249 -3.85 42.74 -6.27
C LEU A 249 -3.98 42.80 -4.74
N PHE A 250 -5.21 42.71 -4.22
CA PHE A 250 -5.47 42.68 -2.78
C PHE A 250 -4.75 41.51 -2.10
N SER A 251 -4.85 40.30 -2.63
CA SER A 251 -4.17 39.12 -2.08
C SER A 251 -2.65 39.24 -2.07
N ASN A 252 -2.08 39.93 -3.06
CA ASN A 252 -0.64 40.17 -3.16
C ASN A 252 -0.17 41.19 -2.13
N TYR A 253 -0.84 42.36 -2.06
CA TYR A 253 -0.49 43.43 -1.13
C TYR A 253 -0.74 43.08 0.34
N ALA A 254 -1.78 42.29 0.63
CA ALA A 254 -2.12 41.85 1.98
C ALA A 254 -1.24 40.71 2.53
N ARG A 255 -0.07 40.42 1.91
CA ARG A 255 0.85 39.33 2.29
C ARG A 255 0.18 37.95 2.37
N ALA A 256 -0.48 37.54 1.28
CA ALA A 256 -0.96 36.17 1.05
C ALA A 256 -1.97 35.64 2.08
N CYS A 257 -3.11 36.33 2.26
CA CYS A 257 -4.31 35.67 2.76
C CYS A 257 -4.66 34.51 1.82
N ARG A 258 -4.60 33.27 2.31
CA ARG A 258 -5.04 32.10 1.55
C ARG A 258 -6.54 32.26 1.31
N ILE A 259 -6.92 32.65 0.10
CA ILE A 259 -8.33 32.82 -0.27
C ILE A 259 -8.99 31.44 -0.22
N LEU A 260 -9.53 31.09 0.94
CA LEU A 260 -10.52 30.04 1.07
C LEU A 260 -11.76 30.58 0.38
N THR A 261 -12.17 29.94 -0.70
CA THR A 261 -13.45 30.22 -1.37
C THR A 261 -14.59 29.84 -0.41
N SER A 262 -14.95 30.74 0.50
CA SER A 262 -16.26 30.73 1.16
C SER A 262 -17.13 31.81 0.50
N PRO A 263 -18.33 31.47 -0.02
CA PRO A 263 -19.17 32.41 -0.76
C PRO A 263 -19.98 33.32 0.18
N THR A 264 -19.41 33.81 1.28
CA THR A 264 -20.14 34.64 2.25
C THR A 264 -19.24 35.68 2.90
N SER A 265 -18.94 36.75 2.16
CA SER A 265 -18.56 38.04 2.74
C SER A 265 -19.55 39.07 2.20
N LYS A 266 -20.72 39.18 2.85
CA LYS A 266 -21.63 40.31 2.61
C LYS A 266 -21.05 41.53 3.33
N GLY A 267 -20.58 42.50 2.55
CA GLY A 267 -20.16 43.81 3.05
C GLY A 267 -21.29 44.48 3.81
N LYS A 268 -21.02 44.85 5.07
CA LYS A 268 -21.85 45.84 5.78
C LYS A 268 -21.34 47.22 5.39
N HIS A 269 -22.02 47.85 4.43
CA HIS A 269 -22.02 49.31 4.35
C HIS A 269 -22.67 49.85 5.63
N LYS A 270 -21.90 50.61 6.42
CA LYS A 270 -22.47 51.63 7.30
C LYS A 270 -22.25 52.97 6.60
N ARG A 271 -23.37 53.67 6.40
CA ARG A 271 -23.42 55.10 6.15
C ARG A 271 -22.84 55.86 7.33
#